data_AF-A0A1X2HM52-F1
#
_entry.id   AF-A0A1X2HM52-F1
#
_cell.length_a   1.000
_cell.length_b   1.000
_cell.length_c   1.000
_cell.angle_alpha   90.00
_cell.angle_beta   90.00
_cell.angle_gamma   90.00
#
_symmetry.space_group_name_H-M   'P 1'
#
loop_
_entity.id
_entity.type
_entity.pdbx_description
1 polymer ?
#
loop_
_entity_poly.entity_id
_entity_poly.type
_entity_poly.pdbx_seq_one_letter_code
_entity_poly.pdbx_strand_id
1 'polypeptide(L)'
;MQIWFENQDFDVIDAIDEFKALAKEGVLLTNFNAITHPSEPNYVAAVGGSSFGITTDDYYNIPANVTNLFDLLEAKGLTWKSYQEDIPSTCWTGYTSEDGLYVRKHNPPIIYDSIGLNKTRCANIVNAKELEKDIENETMPNWSFYTPNMLNDAHTSDTNATYAANWLKGFWDSTLNNPKLLDSTLVIITFDETDNYQIRNRVWTLLFGAVPDKVKGTEDNTFYTHYSTLKLVEENWDLGSLGRNDENKMLTNIFNIFADDLHYKNLEVPEAEIPWMNDTLTGMMTGKFSKDAHQ
;
A
#
# COMPACT_ATOMS: atom_id res chain seq x y z
N MET A 1 -3.09 0.48 -9.15
CA MET A 1 -2.43 -0.69 -8.53
C MET A 1 -1.39 -0.20 -7.53
N GLN A 2 -1.40 -0.72 -6.31
CA GLN A 2 -0.36 -0.45 -5.30
C GLN A 2 0.50 -1.70 -5.14
N ILE A 3 1.82 -1.53 -5.12
CA ILE A 3 2.82 -2.56 -4.84
C ILE A 3 3.58 -2.13 -3.59
N TRP A 4 3.50 -2.91 -2.53
CA TRP A 4 4.12 -2.58 -1.25
C TRP A 4 5.25 -3.55 -0.94
N PHE A 5 6.42 -2.98 -0.69
CA PHE A 5 7.59 -3.67 -0.14
C PHE A 5 7.63 -3.49 1.38
N GLU A 6 8.38 -4.34 2.08
CA GLU A 6 8.62 -4.24 3.52
C GLU A 6 9.95 -3.50 3.79
N ASN A 7 10.04 -3.01 5.03
CA ASN A 7 10.67 -1.77 5.42
C ASN A 7 12.07 -1.47 4.87
N GLN A 8 12.23 -0.24 4.39
CA GLN A 8 13.54 0.27 3.99
C GLN A 8 13.60 1.80 4.02
N ASP A 9 14.76 2.33 4.41
CA ASP A 9 15.02 3.77 4.43
C ASP A 9 15.03 4.34 2.99
N PHE A 10 14.38 5.50 2.78
CA PHE A 10 14.33 6.18 1.47
C PHE A 10 15.71 6.27 0.81
N ASP A 11 16.72 6.74 1.55
CA ASP A 11 18.05 7.02 1.01
C ASP A 11 18.80 5.73 0.62
N VAL A 12 18.45 4.58 1.23
CA VAL A 12 19.01 3.27 0.86
C VAL A 12 18.44 2.80 -0.48
N ILE A 13 17.12 2.89 -0.65
CA ILE A 13 16.46 2.54 -1.92
C ILE A 13 16.91 3.47 -3.05
N ASP A 14 16.90 4.78 -2.78
CA ASP A 14 17.26 5.80 -3.77
C ASP A 14 18.73 5.71 -4.22
N ALA A 15 19.60 5.06 -3.44
CA ALA A 15 20.99 4.83 -3.82
C ALA A 15 21.18 3.71 -4.86
N ILE A 16 20.20 2.80 -5.03
CA ILE A 16 20.30 1.60 -5.88
C ILE A 16 20.00 1.93 -7.35
N ASP A 17 20.85 1.48 -8.26
CA ASP A 17 20.78 1.85 -9.68
C ASP A 17 19.50 1.39 -10.38
N GLU A 18 18.96 0.23 -10.03
CA GLU A 18 17.68 -0.27 -10.57
C GLU A 18 16.50 0.63 -10.17
N PHE A 19 16.43 1.07 -8.91
CA PHE A 19 15.39 2.00 -8.44
C PHE A 19 15.54 3.39 -9.07
N LYS A 20 16.77 3.89 -9.23
CA LYS A 20 17.03 5.15 -9.98
C LYS A 20 16.64 5.05 -11.45
N ALA A 21 16.86 3.90 -12.07
CA ALA A 21 16.44 3.67 -13.45
C ALA A 21 14.91 3.68 -13.55
N LEU A 22 14.23 2.99 -12.63
CA LEU A 22 12.77 2.94 -12.58
C LEU A 22 12.14 4.31 -12.28
N ALA A 23 12.76 5.13 -11.43
CA ALA A 23 12.29 6.48 -11.11
C ALA A 23 12.12 7.37 -12.36
N LYS A 24 12.85 7.09 -13.44
CA LYS A 24 12.74 7.82 -14.72
C LYS A 24 11.44 7.55 -15.47
N GLU A 25 10.74 6.47 -15.15
CA GLU A 25 9.47 6.08 -15.79
C GLU A 25 8.27 6.83 -15.21
N GLY A 26 8.48 7.63 -14.15
CA GLY A 26 7.40 8.18 -13.34
C GLY A 26 7.75 9.44 -12.57
N VAL A 27 7.01 9.67 -11.48
CA VAL A 27 7.24 10.78 -10.53
C VAL A 27 7.67 10.22 -9.19
N LEU A 28 8.89 10.53 -8.77
CA LEU A 28 9.42 10.12 -7.48
C LEU A 28 8.88 11.06 -6.39
N LEU A 29 8.22 10.50 -5.37
CA LEU A 29 7.70 11.25 -4.24
C LEU A 29 8.76 11.32 -3.14
N THR A 30 9.38 12.48 -2.98
CA THR A 30 10.53 12.68 -2.06
C THR A 30 10.12 13.05 -0.63
N ASN A 31 8.81 13.13 -0.37
CA ASN A 31 8.23 13.43 0.94
C ASN A 31 6.97 12.59 1.24
N PHE A 32 7.00 11.32 0.81
CA PHE A 32 5.98 10.33 1.17
C PHE A 32 6.38 9.62 2.47
N ASN A 33 5.49 9.60 3.45
CA ASN A 33 5.77 9.08 4.79
C ASN A 33 4.79 7.96 5.17
N ALA A 34 5.28 6.94 5.85
CA ALA A 34 4.40 5.96 6.47
C ALA A 34 3.65 6.57 7.66
N ILE A 35 2.80 5.78 8.33
CA ILE A 35 1.91 6.27 9.40
C ILE A 35 2.53 6.03 10.77
N THR A 36 3.23 4.92 10.94
CA THR A 36 3.71 4.44 12.23
C THR A 36 4.74 3.33 12.02
N HIS A 37 5.29 2.84 13.13
CA HIS A 37 5.83 1.48 13.24
C HIS A 37 4.93 0.60 14.12
N PRO A 38 4.96 -0.75 14.00
CA PRO A 38 5.61 -1.56 12.95
C PRO A 38 4.74 -1.66 11.67
N SER A 39 5.07 -2.58 10.76
CA SER A 39 4.45 -2.80 9.45
C SER A 39 2.93 -2.92 9.42
N GLU A 40 2.33 -3.87 10.16
CA GLU A 40 0.90 -4.21 10.06
C GLU A 40 -0.06 -3.00 10.19
N PRO A 41 0.10 -2.08 11.16
CA PRO A 41 -0.78 -0.92 11.26
C PRO A 41 -0.71 0.03 10.04
N ASN A 42 0.37 0.04 9.25
CA ASN A 42 0.45 0.81 8.01
C ASN A 42 -0.47 0.21 6.92
N TYR A 43 -0.43 -1.10 6.73
CA TYR A 43 -1.33 -1.81 5.80
C TYR A 43 -2.79 -1.60 6.18
N VAL A 44 -3.11 -1.74 7.47
CA VAL A 44 -4.47 -1.51 7.99
C VAL A 44 -4.90 -0.06 7.77
N ALA A 45 -4.04 0.90 8.06
CA ALA A 45 -4.30 2.33 7.87
C ALA A 45 -4.57 2.71 6.41
N ALA A 46 -3.82 2.12 5.46
CA ALA A 46 -3.93 2.44 4.04
C ALA A 46 -5.29 2.12 3.41
N VAL A 47 -6.03 1.14 3.95
CA VAL A 47 -7.37 0.78 3.46
C VAL A 47 -8.49 1.11 4.45
N GLY A 48 -8.13 1.42 5.70
CA GLY A 48 -9.06 1.68 6.79
C GLY A 48 -9.12 3.13 7.26
N GLY A 49 -8.24 4.02 6.81
CA GLY A 49 -8.19 5.40 7.34
C GLY A 49 -7.81 5.46 8.83
N SER A 50 -7.32 4.37 9.43
CA SER A 50 -6.87 4.29 10.82
C SER A 50 -6.03 3.04 11.05
N SER A 51 -5.01 3.11 11.91
CA SER A 51 -4.34 1.91 12.46
C SER A 51 -5.20 1.17 13.50
N PHE A 52 -6.34 1.75 13.89
CA PHE A 52 -7.21 1.32 14.98
C PHE A 52 -6.52 1.11 16.33
N GLY A 53 -5.29 1.60 16.52
CA GLY A 53 -4.53 1.37 17.75
C GLY A 53 -3.76 0.05 17.77
N ILE A 54 -3.57 -0.61 16.61
CA ILE A 54 -2.63 -1.71 16.45
C ILE A 54 -1.22 -1.18 16.68
N THR A 55 -0.45 -1.89 17.49
CA THR A 55 0.91 -1.48 17.93
C THR A 55 1.96 -2.56 17.73
N THR A 56 1.60 -3.68 17.12
CA THR A 56 2.48 -4.84 16.88
C THR A 56 2.12 -5.47 15.53
N ASP A 57 2.89 -6.47 15.13
CA ASP A 57 2.64 -7.34 13.97
C ASP A 57 1.97 -8.67 14.37
N ASP A 58 1.27 -8.72 15.51
CA ASP A 58 0.55 -9.90 16.00
C ASP A 58 -0.69 -10.23 15.15
N TYR A 59 -1.35 -11.36 15.42
CA TYR A 59 -2.59 -11.72 14.73
C TYR A 59 -3.76 -10.79 15.10
N TYR A 60 -4.13 -9.85 14.22
CA TYR A 60 -5.29 -8.97 14.39
C TYR A 60 -6.47 -9.29 13.47
N ASN A 61 -7.69 -9.05 13.97
CA ASN A 61 -8.89 -8.98 13.14
C ASN A 61 -9.62 -7.67 13.43
N ILE A 62 -9.91 -6.91 12.38
CA ILE A 62 -10.75 -5.72 12.48
C ILE A 62 -12.22 -6.15 12.34
N PRO A 63 -13.10 -5.82 13.31
CA PRO A 63 -14.48 -6.31 13.31
C PRO A 63 -15.25 -5.98 12.03
N ALA A 64 -16.15 -6.87 11.61
CA ALA A 64 -16.84 -6.79 10.33
C ALA A 64 -17.76 -5.56 10.16
N ASN A 65 -18.10 -4.85 11.23
CA ASN A 65 -18.88 -3.61 11.19
C ASN A 65 -18.02 -2.35 10.97
N VAL A 66 -16.70 -2.49 10.94
CA VAL A 66 -15.78 -1.39 10.64
C VAL A 66 -15.68 -1.24 9.13
N THR A 67 -16.25 -0.15 8.60
CA THR A 67 -16.19 0.18 7.17
C THR A 67 -14.75 0.36 6.70
N ASN A 68 -14.43 -0.03 5.49
CA ASN A 68 -13.11 0.12 4.87
C ASN A 68 -13.25 0.49 3.37
N LEU A 69 -12.12 0.72 2.69
CA LEU A 69 -12.08 1.09 1.28
C LEU A 69 -12.88 0.13 0.38
N PHE A 70 -12.85 -1.17 0.68
CA PHE A 70 -13.51 -2.18 -0.12
C PHE A 70 -15.03 -2.02 -0.11
N ASP A 71 -15.60 -1.57 1.02
CA ASP A 71 -17.03 -1.24 1.12
C ASP A 71 -17.39 -0.03 0.25
N LEU A 72 -16.52 0.99 0.22
CA LEU A 72 -16.71 2.19 -0.59
C LEU A 72 -16.66 1.88 -2.10
N LEU A 73 -15.68 1.07 -2.53
CA LEU A 73 -15.56 0.63 -3.91
C LEU A 73 -16.80 -0.17 -4.36
N GLU A 74 -17.20 -1.16 -3.56
CA GLU A 74 -18.33 -2.04 -3.87
C GLU A 74 -19.66 -1.26 -3.91
N ALA A 75 -19.84 -0.25 -3.04
CA ALA A 75 -21.02 0.61 -3.05
C ALA A 75 -21.19 1.41 -4.36
N LYS A 76 -20.10 1.67 -5.08
CA LYS A 76 -20.09 2.32 -6.40
C LYS A 76 -20.01 1.32 -7.56
N GLY A 77 -20.06 0.02 -7.28
CA GLY A 77 -19.96 -1.04 -8.29
C GLY A 77 -18.56 -1.22 -8.88
N LEU A 78 -17.53 -0.71 -8.20
CA LEU A 78 -16.13 -0.85 -8.59
C LEU A 78 -15.56 -2.16 -8.08
N THR A 79 -14.61 -2.71 -8.83
CA THR A 79 -13.95 -3.98 -8.51
C THR A 79 -12.62 -3.76 -7.83
N TRP A 80 -12.24 -4.73 -6.99
CA TRP A 80 -10.93 -4.76 -6.35
C TRP A 80 -10.35 -6.16 -6.33
N LYS A 81 -9.02 -6.26 -6.28
CA LYS A 81 -8.30 -7.53 -6.14
C LYS A 81 -7.00 -7.36 -5.37
N SER A 82 -6.64 -8.34 -4.55
CA SER A 82 -5.35 -8.41 -3.86
C SER A 82 -4.55 -9.60 -4.39
N TYR A 83 -3.38 -9.30 -4.93
CA TYR A 83 -2.42 -10.23 -5.50
C TYR A 83 -1.33 -10.46 -4.47
N GLN A 84 -1.18 -11.69 -3.99
CA GLN A 84 -0.25 -12.01 -2.91
C GLN A 84 0.71 -13.11 -3.40
N GLU A 85 2.01 -12.81 -3.43
CA GLU A 85 3.01 -13.84 -3.77
C GLU A 85 2.97 -14.95 -2.73
N ASP A 86 3.06 -16.20 -3.22
CA ASP A 86 3.10 -17.42 -2.40
C ASP A 86 1.99 -17.60 -1.36
N ILE A 87 0.87 -16.87 -1.48
CA ILE A 87 -0.32 -17.18 -0.70
C ILE A 87 -0.76 -18.63 -1.00
N PRO A 88 -0.99 -19.48 0.04
CA PRO A 88 -1.20 -20.91 -0.17
C PRO A 88 -2.44 -21.27 -1.01
N SER A 89 -3.47 -20.42 -0.98
CA SER A 89 -4.68 -20.56 -1.79
C SER A 89 -5.46 -19.25 -1.84
N THR A 90 -6.36 -19.10 -2.81
CA THR A 90 -7.34 -18.00 -2.82
C THR A 90 -8.12 -17.97 -1.51
N CYS A 91 -8.34 -16.79 -0.93
CA CYS A 91 -9.02 -16.63 0.36
C CYS A 91 -8.31 -17.36 1.54
N TRP A 92 -7.00 -17.56 1.48
CA TRP A 92 -6.27 -18.15 2.61
C TRP A 92 -6.22 -17.16 3.79
N THR A 93 -6.61 -17.62 4.98
CA THR A 93 -6.80 -16.76 6.17
C THR A 93 -5.81 -17.04 7.31
N GLY A 94 -4.87 -17.96 7.08
CA GLY A 94 -3.85 -18.30 8.07
C GLY A 94 -2.86 -17.15 8.28
N TYR A 95 -2.00 -17.30 9.28
CA TYR A 95 -1.06 -16.25 9.69
C TYR A 95 0.21 -16.20 8.82
N THR A 96 0.85 -17.36 8.59
CA THR A 96 2.07 -17.50 7.78
C THR A 96 2.03 -18.81 7.00
N SER A 97 2.45 -18.79 5.73
CA SER A 97 2.56 -20.02 4.93
C SER A 97 3.60 -20.99 5.51
N GLU A 98 3.53 -22.27 5.15
CA GLU A 98 4.43 -23.30 5.69
C GLU A 98 5.91 -23.04 5.37
N ASP A 99 6.19 -22.42 4.22
CA ASP A 99 7.53 -22.00 3.78
C ASP A 99 7.97 -20.63 4.33
N GLY A 100 7.07 -19.91 5.03
CA GLY A 100 7.35 -18.58 5.56
C GLY A 100 7.31 -17.45 4.54
N LEU A 101 6.99 -17.71 3.27
CA LEU A 101 7.05 -16.71 2.20
C LEU A 101 5.87 -15.74 2.18
N TYR A 102 4.69 -16.19 2.61
CA TYR A 102 3.50 -15.35 2.76
C TYR A 102 3.23 -15.08 4.24
N VAL A 103 3.03 -13.81 4.59
CA VAL A 103 2.58 -13.39 5.93
C VAL A 103 1.31 -12.55 5.84
N ARG A 104 0.38 -12.82 6.74
CA ARG A 104 -0.95 -12.19 6.77
C ARG A 104 -0.88 -10.68 7.00
N LYS A 105 0.10 -10.21 7.78
CA LYS A 105 0.29 -8.80 8.14
C LYS A 105 0.47 -7.87 6.93
N HIS A 106 0.94 -8.38 5.79
CA HIS A 106 1.11 -7.61 4.54
C HIS A 106 -0.09 -7.68 3.59
N ASN A 107 -1.18 -8.33 4.02
CA ASN A 107 -2.40 -8.47 3.24
C ASN A 107 -3.52 -7.64 3.88
N PRO A 108 -3.66 -6.35 3.56
CA PRO A 108 -4.63 -5.49 4.21
C PRO A 108 -6.09 -6.02 4.18
N PRO A 109 -6.64 -6.51 3.05
CA PRO A 109 -8.02 -6.99 3.02
C PRO A 109 -8.31 -8.16 3.96
N ILE A 110 -7.39 -9.13 4.12
CA ILE A 110 -7.67 -10.32 4.96
C ILE A 110 -7.74 -9.99 6.46
N ILE A 111 -7.21 -8.83 6.87
CA ILE A 111 -7.23 -8.35 8.26
C ILE A 111 -8.63 -7.93 8.72
N TYR A 112 -9.51 -7.55 7.79
CA TYR A 112 -10.88 -7.15 8.09
C TYR A 112 -11.83 -8.35 8.05
N ASP A 113 -12.57 -8.60 9.14
CA ASP A 113 -13.54 -9.69 9.23
C ASP A 113 -14.65 -9.58 8.18
N SER A 114 -14.98 -8.34 7.74
CA SER A 114 -15.94 -8.09 6.67
C SER A 114 -15.50 -8.69 5.32
N ILE A 115 -14.22 -9.08 5.20
CA ILE A 115 -13.63 -9.74 4.05
C ILE A 115 -13.20 -11.16 4.43
N GLY A 116 -12.33 -11.31 5.44
CA GLY A 116 -11.75 -12.59 5.82
C GLY A 116 -12.76 -13.67 6.23
N LEU A 117 -13.92 -13.26 6.78
CA LEU A 117 -15.02 -14.18 7.11
C LEU A 117 -16.09 -14.26 6.01
N ASN A 118 -15.96 -13.47 4.94
CA ASN A 118 -16.89 -13.42 3.82
C ASN A 118 -16.30 -14.12 2.58
N LYS A 119 -16.75 -15.35 2.33
CA LYS A 119 -16.26 -16.19 1.22
C LYS A 119 -16.33 -15.53 -0.16
N THR A 120 -17.31 -14.67 -0.40
CA THR A 120 -17.45 -13.97 -1.68
C THR A 120 -16.40 -12.86 -1.82
N ARG A 121 -16.16 -12.09 -0.76
CA ARG A 121 -15.20 -10.97 -0.79
C ARG A 121 -13.76 -11.45 -0.71
N CYS A 122 -13.44 -12.41 0.16
CA CYS A 122 -12.08 -12.95 0.23
C CYS A 122 -11.64 -13.70 -1.04
N ALA A 123 -12.58 -14.09 -1.91
CA ALA A 123 -12.23 -14.66 -3.22
C ALA A 123 -11.47 -13.67 -4.13
N ASN A 124 -11.52 -12.36 -3.82
CA ASN A 124 -10.71 -11.33 -4.46
C ASN A 124 -9.25 -11.32 -4.00
N ILE A 125 -8.88 -12.14 -3.00
CA ILE A 125 -7.52 -12.32 -2.52
C ILE A 125 -6.95 -13.57 -3.18
N VAL A 126 -6.05 -13.38 -4.13
CA VAL A 126 -5.58 -14.41 -5.05
C VAL A 126 -4.06 -14.50 -5.05
N ASN A 127 -3.54 -15.58 -5.62
CA ASN A 127 -2.11 -15.70 -5.87
C ASN A 127 -1.65 -14.64 -6.89
N ALA A 128 -0.47 -14.07 -6.66
CA ALA A 128 0.09 -13.02 -7.52
C ALA A 128 0.22 -13.40 -9.00
N LYS A 129 0.33 -14.70 -9.33
CA LYS A 129 0.36 -15.21 -10.71
C LYS A 129 -0.91 -14.91 -11.52
N GLU A 130 -2.01 -14.51 -10.87
CA GLU A 130 -3.22 -14.07 -11.58
C GLU A 130 -3.06 -12.67 -12.19
N LEU A 131 -2.10 -11.85 -11.72
CA LEU A 131 -1.90 -10.48 -12.23
C LEU A 131 -1.61 -10.47 -13.74
N GLU A 132 -0.66 -11.29 -14.20
CA GLU A 132 -0.32 -11.36 -15.62
C GLU A 132 -1.53 -11.73 -16.48
N LYS A 133 -2.39 -12.64 -15.98
CA LYS A 133 -3.62 -13.02 -16.69
C LYS A 133 -4.62 -11.88 -16.75
N ASP A 134 -4.77 -11.11 -15.68
CA ASP A 134 -5.67 -9.97 -15.65
C ASP A 134 -5.18 -8.83 -16.55
N ILE A 135 -3.87 -8.60 -16.63
CA ILE A 135 -3.27 -7.65 -17.56
C ILE A 135 -3.52 -8.12 -19.00
N GLU A 136 -3.22 -9.38 -19.32
CA GLU A 136 -3.34 -9.88 -20.69
C GLU A 136 -4.77 -9.95 -21.20
N ASN A 137 -5.72 -10.24 -20.32
CA ASN A 137 -7.15 -10.27 -20.66
C ASN A 137 -7.83 -8.89 -20.55
N GLU A 138 -7.09 -7.83 -20.18
CA GLU A 138 -7.64 -6.49 -19.96
C GLU A 138 -8.78 -6.49 -18.92
N THR A 139 -8.64 -7.32 -17.88
CA THR A 139 -9.61 -7.48 -16.77
C THR A 139 -9.08 -6.97 -15.44
N MET A 140 -8.13 -6.02 -15.47
CA MET A 140 -7.62 -5.37 -14.27
C MET A 140 -8.75 -4.75 -13.45
N PRO A 141 -8.75 -4.92 -12.12
CA PRO A 141 -9.74 -4.28 -11.26
C PRO A 141 -9.53 -2.76 -11.20
N ASN A 142 -10.55 -2.01 -10.74
CA ASN A 142 -10.42 -0.57 -10.53
C ASN A 142 -9.34 -0.27 -9.48
N TRP A 143 -9.29 -1.05 -8.40
CA TRP A 143 -8.25 -0.96 -7.38
C TRP A 143 -7.56 -2.31 -7.17
N SER A 144 -6.24 -2.31 -7.04
CA SER A 144 -5.50 -3.54 -6.72
C SER A 144 -4.34 -3.28 -5.78
N PHE A 145 -4.03 -4.33 -5.01
CA PHE A 145 -2.90 -4.38 -4.10
C PHE A 145 -2.03 -5.58 -4.44
N TYR A 146 -0.73 -5.39 -4.51
CA TYR A 146 0.26 -6.43 -4.77
C TYR A 146 1.26 -6.44 -3.63
N THR A 147 1.53 -7.63 -3.10
CA THR A 147 2.53 -7.84 -2.05
C THR A 147 3.54 -8.89 -2.53
N PRO A 148 4.81 -8.52 -2.74
CA PRO A 148 5.89 -9.48 -2.93
C PRO A 148 6.05 -10.37 -1.68
N ASN A 149 6.61 -11.55 -1.84
CA ASN A 149 6.85 -12.45 -0.70
C ASN A 149 8.01 -11.95 0.18
N MET A 150 8.23 -12.59 1.33
CA MET A 150 9.29 -12.26 2.29
C MET A 150 10.73 -12.28 1.73
N LEU A 151 10.97 -12.86 0.54
CA LEU A 151 12.28 -12.79 -0.13
C LEU A 151 12.38 -11.56 -1.03
N ASN A 152 11.26 -11.17 -1.64
CA ASN A 152 11.23 -10.16 -2.69
C ASN A 152 10.90 -8.77 -2.16
N ASP A 153 10.34 -8.68 -0.95
CA ASP A 153 9.82 -7.44 -0.34
C ASP A 153 10.87 -6.56 0.34
N ALA A 154 12.15 -6.96 0.36
CA ALA A 154 13.27 -6.27 1.02
C ALA A 154 13.37 -6.39 2.55
N HIS A 155 12.53 -7.19 3.21
CA HIS A 155 12.55 -7.32 4.67
C HIS A 155 13.72 -8.11 5.25
N THR A 156 13.99 -9.30 4.68
CA THR A 156 14.73 -10.30 5.45
C THR A 156 16.22 -10.03 5.46
N SER A 157 16.90 -10.47 6.51
CA SER A 157 18.37 -10.41 6.61
C SER A 157 19.09 -11.13 5.46
N ASP A 158 18.39 -12.05 4.79
CA ASP A 158 18.91 -12.88 3.71
C ASP A 158 18.65 -12.25 2.33
N THR A 159 17.70 -11.29 2.22
CA THR A 159 17.31 -10.58 1.00
C THR A 159 17.19 -9.08 1.25
N ASN A 160 18.29 -8.37 1.08
CA ASN A 160 18.37 -6.92 1.28
C ASN A 160 17.69 -6.11 0.14
N ALA A 161 17.72 -4.79 0.26
CA ALA A 161 17.23 -3.86 -0.77
C ALA A 161 17.76 -4.13 -2.19
N THR A 162 19.01 -4.60 -2.36
CA THR A 162 19.56 -4.97 -3.67
C THR A 162 18.93 -6.25 -4.23
N TYR A 163 18.55 -7.20 -3.38
CA TYR A 163 17.82 -8.39 -3.82
C TYR A 163 16.44 -8.00 -4.35
N ALA A 164 15.70 -7.21 -3.58
CA ALA A 164 14.39 -6.68 -3.97
C ALA A 164 14.46 -5.86 -5.27
N ALA A 165 15.52 -5.07 -5.44
CA ALA A 165 15.76 -4.31 -6.67
C ALA A 165 15.95 -5.20 -7.91
N ASN A 166 16.69 -6.30 -7.78
CA ASN A 166 16.88 -7.27 -8.87
C ASN A 166 15.58 -8.01 -9.20
N TRP A 167 14.80 -8.38 -8.18
CA TRP A 167 13.47 -8.95 -8.36
C TRP A 167 12.55 -7.97 -9.09
N LEU A 168 12.49 -6.71 -8.62
CA LEU A 168 11.63 -5.67 -9.20
C LEU A 168 12.00 -5.39 -10.66
N LYS A 169 13.29 -5.40 -11.00
CA LYS A 169 13.73 -5.31 -12.39
C LYS A 169 13.21 -6.46 -13.24
N GLY A 170 13.29 -7.70 -12.74
CA GLY A 170 12.72 -8.86 -13.43
C GLY A 170 11.20 -8.75 -13.59
N PHE A 171 10.50 -8.32 -12.55
CA PHE A 171 9.05 -8.10 -12.55
C PHE A 171 8.65 -6.95 -13.49
N TRP A 172 9.46 -5.91 -13.59
CA TRP A 172 9.31 -4.86 -14.58
C TRP A 172 9.39 -5.41 -16.00
N ASP A 173 10.48 -6.11 -16.31
CA ASP A 173 10.74 -6.65 -17.64
C ASP A 173 9.68 -7.68 -18.08
N SER A 174 9.15 -8.48 -17.14
CA SER A 174 8.17 -9.53 -17.44
C SER A 174 6.71 -9.09 -17.39
N THR A 175 6.36 -8.16 -16.49
CA THR A 175 4.96 -7.89 -16.13
C THR A 175 4.60 -6.41 -16.21
N LEU A 176 5.34 -5.54 -15.51
CA LEU A 176 4.90 -4.14 -15.36
C LEU A 176 5.10 -3.31 -16.62
N ASN A 177 6.14 -3.58 -17.42
CA ASN A 177 6.40 -2.90 -18.69
C ASN A 177 5.48 -3.40 -19.81
N ASN A 178 4.17 -3.32 -19.58
CA ASN A 178 3.12 -3.78 -20.47
C ASN A 178 2.15 -2.63 -20.78
N PRO A 179 1.99 -2.20 -22.05
CA PRO A 179 1.07 -1.12 -22.41
C PRO A 179 -0.37 -1.34 -21.94
N LYS A 180 -0.86 -2.60 -21.92
CA LYS A 180 -2.21 -2.92 -21.42
C LYS A 180 -2.40 -2.52 -19.95
N LEU A 181 -1.33 -2.56 -19.16
CA LEU A 181 -1.31 -2.07 -17.79
C LEU A 181 -1.05 -0.56 -17.76
N LEU A 182 0.06 -0.12 -18.35
CA LEU A 182 0.59 1.23 -18.15
C LEU A 182 -0.25 2.34 -18.78
N ASP A 183 -1.03 2.07 -19.83
CA ASP A 183 -1.84 3.10 -20.50
C ASP A 183 -3.08 3.51 -19.69
N SER A 184 -3.54 2.65 -18.78
CA SER A 184 -4.82 2.83 -18.06
C SER A 184 -4.72 2.70 -16.55
N THR A 185 -3.58 2.24 -16.02
CA THR A 185 -3.39 2.01 -14.59
C THR A 185 -2.30 2.92 -14.03
N LEU A 186 -2.66 3.70 -13.02
CA LEU A 186 -1.67 4.29 -12.13
C LEU A 186 -1.07 3.17 -11.27
N VAL A 187 0.24 2.99 -11.36
CA VAL A 187 1.00 2.08 -10.50
C VAL A 187 1.76 2.89 -9.47
N ILE A 188 1.64 2.46 -8.21
CA ILE A 188 2.31 3.05 -7.05
C ILE A 188 3.21 1.97 -6.47
N ILE A 189 4.53 2.18 -6.47
CA ILE A 189 5.45 1.35 -5.69
C ILE A 189 5.82 2.14 -4.44
N THR A 190 5.71 1.52 -3.27
CA THR A 190 6.05 2.12 -1.98
C THR A 190 6.56 1.07 -0.99
N PHE A 191 6.96 1.53 0.19
CA PHE A 191 7.35 0.70 1.32
C PHE A 191 6.41 0.98 2.49
N ASP A 192 6.18 0.00 3.33
CA ASP A 192 5.29 0.13 4.47
C ASP A 192 5.82 1.09 5.54
N GLU A 193 7.13 1.10 5.80
CA GLU A 193 7.83 1.98 6.76
C GLU A 193 9.36 2.02 6.51
N THR A 194 10.08 2.86 7.26
CA THR A 194 11.55 2.89 7.31
C THR A 194 12.10 1.80 8.23
N ASP A 195 13.31 1.29 7.98
CA ASP A 195 14.00 0.36 8.89
C ASP A 195 14.50 1.09 10.14
N ASN A 196 14.89 2.36 10.00
CA ASN A 196 15.46 3.14 11.09
C ASN A 196 14.42 3.98 11.86
N TYR A 197 14.11 3.57 13.08
CA TYR A 197 13.15 4.23 13.97
C TYR A 197 13.64 5.59 14.53
N GLN A 198 14.88 5.98 14.23
CA GLN A 198 15.49 7.25 14.69
C GLN A 198 15.49 8.35 13.63
N ILE A 199 14.95 8.07 12.43
CA ILE A 199 14.73 9.07 11.37
C ILE A 199 13.23 9.23 11.14
N ARG A 200 12.81 10.31 10.46
CA ARG A 200 11.42 10.44 10.03
C ARG A 200 11.05 9.25 9.14
N ASN A 201 9.84 8.70 9.30
CA ASN A 201 9.31 7.54 8.58
C ASN A 201 9.02 7.82 7.08
N ARG A 202 10.01 8.36 6.37
CA ARG A 202 9.95 8.73 4.96
C ARG A 202 10.39 7.54 4.11
N VAL A 203 9.52 7.09 3.22
CA VAL A 203 9.72 5.90 2.39
C VAL A 203 9.80 6.24 0.90
N TRP A 204 10.60 5.48 0.16
CA TRP A 204 10.72 5.65 -1.29
C TRP A 204 9.38 5.31 -1.95
N THR A 205 8.85 6.22 -2.78
CA THR A 205 7.56 6.01 -3.46
C THR A 205 7.58 6.55 -4.88
N LEU A 206 7.17 5.75 -5.85
CA LEU A 206 7.13 6.11 -7.26
C LEU A 206 5.74 5.95 -7.85
N LEU A 207 5.31 6.95 -8.61
CA LEU A 207 4.10 6.93 -9.44
C LEU A 207 4.45 6.74 -10.90
N PHE A 208 3.93 5.71 -11.57
CA PHE A 208 4.13 5.51 -13.02
C PHE A 208 2.92 4.84 -13.67
N GLY A 209 3.01 4.57 -14.98
CA GLY A 209 1.88 4.09 -15.79
C GLY A 209 1.04 5.26 -16.27
N ALA A 210 -0.22 5.34 -15.83
CA ALA A 210 -1.17 6.39 -16.20
C ALA A 210 -0.85 7.76 -15.54
N VAL A 211 0.37 8.25 -15.80
CA VAL A 211 0.86 9.58 -15.43
C VAL A 211 1.16 10.38 -16.71
N PRO A 212 1.01 11.72 -16.71
CA PRO A 212 1.32 12.52 -17.89
C PRO A 212 2.80 12.38 -18.33
N ASP A 213 3.08 12.18 -19.62
CA ASP A 213 4.46 12.03 -20.11
C ASP A 213 5.40 13.17 -19.71
N LYS A 214 4.87 14.40 -19.60
CA LYS A 214 5.63 15.59 -19.21
C LYS A 214 6.18 15.56 -17.78
N VAL A 215 5.67 14.67 -16.92
CA VAL A 215 6.12 14.54 -15.53
C VAL A 215 7.04 13.33 -15.31
N LYS A 216 7.27 12.49 -16.32
CA LYS A 216 8.18 11.34 -16.19
C LYS A 216 9.62 11.80 -15.91
N GLY A 217 10.26 11.15 -14.94
CA GLY A 217 11.59 11.50 -14.45
C GLY A 217 11.64 12.77 -13.59
N THR A 218 10.51 13.23 -13.06
CA THR A 218 10.46 14.37 -12.13
C THR A 218 10.27 13.92 -10.69
N GLU A 219 10.40 14.85 -9.77
CA GLU A 219 10.19 14.65 -8.33
C GLU A 219 9.05 15.52 -7.83
N ASP A 220 8.35 15.05 -6.80
CA ASP A 220 7.34 15.80 -6.05
C ASP A 220 7.64 15.73 -4.54
N ASN A 221 7.84 16.90 -3.92
CA ASN A 221 8.18 17.03 -2.51
C ASN A 221 6.96 17.41 -1.63
N THR A 222 5.74 17.36 -2.17
CA THR A 222 4.52 17.52 -1.38
C THR A 222 4.47 16.46 -0.28
N PHE A 223 4.06 16.83 0.94
CA PHE A 223 3.93 15.89 2.04
C PHE A 223 2.75 14.94 1.79
N TYR A 224 3.05 13.64 1.70
CA TYR A 224 2.08 12.57 1.54
C TYR A 224 2.21 11.55 2.65
N THR A 225 1.13 10.79 2.87
CA THR A 225 1.16 9.62 3.74
C THR A 225 0.50 8.41 3.09
N HIS A 226 0.50 7.23 3.75
CA HIS A 226 -0.32 6.10 3.27
C HIS A 226 -1.81 6.46 3.14
N TYR A 227 -2.33 7.40 3.94
CA TYR A 227 -3.69 7.93 3.78
C TYR A 227 -3.88 8.74 2.50
N SER A 228 -2.82 9.28 1.90
CA SER A 228 -2.88 9.94 0.59
C SER A 228 -3.30 8.97 -0.52
N THR A 229 -2.91 7.70 -0.43
CA THR A 229 -3.29 6.68 -1.42
C THR A 229 -4.79 6.37 -1.34
N LEU A 230 -5.32 6.25 -0.12
CA LEU A 230 -6.75 6.10 0.15
C LEU A 230 -7.51 7.32 -0.36
N LYS A 231 -7.03 8.52 -0.01
CA LYS A 231 -7.70 9.76 -0.38
C LYS A 231 -7.78 9.94 -1.89
N LEU A 232 -6.71 9.63 -2.61
CA LEU A 232 -6.74 9.67 -4.07
C LEU A 232 -7.83 8.76 -4.66
N VAL A 233 -7.97 7.55 -4.13
CA VAL A 233 -8.98 6.58 -4.58
C VAL A 233 -10.40 7.09 -4.31
N GLU A 234 -10.62 7.68 -3.13
CA GLU A 234 -11.88 8.31 -2.78
C GLU A 234 -12.26 9.44 -3.75
N GLU A 235 -11.32 10.36 -4.02
CA GLU A 235 -11.55 11.50 -4.91
C GLU A 235 -11.72 11.08 -6.37
N ASN A 236 -10.94 10.09 -6.84
CA ASN A 236 -10.97 9.61 -8.23
C ASN A 236 -12.34 9.04 -8.65
N TRP A 237 -13.09 8.46 -7.71
CA TRP A 237 -14.39 7.84 -7.98
C TRP A 237 -15.56 8.43 -7.17
N ASP A 238 -15.34 9.57 -6.51
CA ASP A 238 -16.34 10.22 -5.66
C ASP A 238 -16.95 9.23 -4.64
N LEU A 239 -16.09 8.50 -3.93
CA LEU A 239 -16.51 7.42 -3.05
C LEU A 239 -17.13 7.91 -1.72
N GLY A 240 -16.92 9.18 -1.38
CA GLY A 240 -17.12 9.69 -0.02
C GLY A 240 -15.88 9.48 0.84
N SER A 241 -16.07 9.28 2.14
CA SER A 241 -15.01 9.08 3.13
C SER A 241 -15.37 7.95 4.10
N LEU A 242 -14.36 7.37 4.74
CA LEU A 242 -14.50 6.48 5.90
C LEU A 242 -14.73 7.26 7.21
N GLY A 243 -14.55 8.58 7.19
CA GLY A 243 -14.78 9.46 8.33
C GLY A 243 -13.70 9.36 9.41
N ARG A 244 -12.46 9.04 9.02
CA ARG A 244 -11.31 8.84 9.92
C ARG A 244 -10.15 9.74 9.46
N ASN A 245 -8.91 9.24 9.42
CA ASN A 245 -7.76 10.05 9.00
C ASN A 245 -7.75 10.36 7.49
N ASP A 246 -8.58 9.69 6.69
CA ASP A 246 -8.92 10.04 5.30
C ASP A 246 -9.61 11.41 5.16
N GLU A 247 -10.10 11.99 6.26
CA GLU A 247 -10.58 13.38 6.32
C GLU A 247 -9.57 14.37 6.92
N ASN A 248 -8.43 13.88 7.44
CA ASN A 248 -7.41 14.73 8.03
C ASN A 248 -6.59 15.42 6.94
N LYS A 249 -6.93 16.68 6.64
CA LYS A 249 -6.31 17.48 5.57
C LYS A 249 -4.79 17.57 5.60
N MET A 250 -4.15 17.42 6.76
CA MET A 250 -2.70 17.38 6.85
C MET A 250 -2.12 16.06 6.34
N LEU A 251 -2.80 14.95 6.57
CA LEU A 251 -2.33 13.59 6.24
C LEU A 251 -2.77 13.14 4.85
N THR A 252 -3.71 13.86 4.23
CA THR A 252 -4.43 13.41 3.03
C THR A 252 -4.31 14.39 1.87
N ASN A 253 -3.10 14.89 1.62
CA ASN A 253 -2.79 15.41 0.29
C ASN A 253 -2.97 14.30 -0.75
N ILE A 254 -3.45 14.61 -1.95
CA ILE A 254 -3.46 13.67 -3.08
C ILE A 254 -2.30 13.99 -4.01
N PHE A 255 -1.83 13.02 -4.79
CA PHE A 255 -0.68 13.24 -5.67
C PHE A 255 -0.90 14.46 -6.57
N ASN A 256 0.02 15.42 -6.48
CA ASN A 256 -0.15 16.77 -6.98
C ASN A 256 -0.37 16.81 -8.49
N ILE A 257 0.14 15.82 -9.21
CA ILE A 257 -0.08 15.65 -10.65
C ILE A 257 -1.56 15.43 -11.04
N PHE A 258 -2.42 15.06 -10.09
CA PHE A 258 -3.86 14.86 -10.26
C PHE A 258 -4.72 15.90 -9.51
N ALA A 259 -4.11 16.79 -8.72
CA ALA A 259 -4.83 17.70 -7.84
C ALA A 259 -5.78 18.63 -8.60
N ASP A 260 -5.31 19.22 -9.71
CA ASP A 260 -6.11 20.14 -10.53
C ASP A 260 -7.30 19.42 -11.22
N ASP A 261 -7.05 18.22 -11.77
CA ASP A 261 -8.05 17.41 -12.49
C ASP A 261 -9.15 16.92 -11.55
N LEU A 262 -8.81 16.63 -10.29
CA LEU A 262 -9.75 16.21 -9.25
C LEU A 262 -10.32 17.38 -8.43
N HIS A 263 -9.97 18.62 -8.79
CA HIS A 263 -10.37 19.83 -8.06
C HIS A 263 -10.04 19.78 -6.56
N TYR A 264 -8.97 19.08 -6.21
CA TYR A 264 -8.51 18.91 -4.85
C TYR A 264 -7.41 19.91 -4.52
N LYS A 265 -7.55 20.59 -3.39
CA LYS A 265 -6.52 21.52 -2.91
C LYS A 265 -5.68 20.85 -1.83
N ASN A 266 -4.44 20.52 -2.18
CA ASN A 266 -3.44 20.08 -1.22
C ASN A 266 -3.11 21.18 -0.20
N LEU A 267 -2.82 20.75 1.03
CA LEU A 267 -2.30 21.57 2.10
C LEU A 267 -0.77 21.57 2.04
N GLU A 268 -0.19 22.77 2.01
CA GLU A 268 1.24 22.94 2.23
C GLU A 268 1.53 22.69 3.71
N VAL A 269 2.31 21.65 4.01
CA VAL A 269 2.72 21.28 5.37
C VAL A 269 4.20 21.64 5.53
N PRO A 270 4.54 22.64 6.38
CA PRO A 270 5.93 23.00 6.63
C PRO A 270 6.72 21.82 7.20
N GLU A 271 7.99 21.70 6.81
CA GLU A 271 8.87 20.61 7.27
C GLU A 271 8.90 20.46 8.80
N ALA A 272 8.87 21.57 9.54
CA ALA A 272 8.87 21.58 11.00
C ALA A 272 7.56 21.08 11.64
N GLU A 273 6.48 21.00 10.87
CA GLU A 273 5.17 20.51 11.30
C GLU A 273 4.94 19.05 10.90
N ILE A 274 5.76 18.49 10.01
CA ILE A 274 5.64 17.10 9.59
C ILE A 274 5.94 16.18 10.80
N PRO A 275 4.99 15.32 11.20
CA PRO A 275 5.21 14.38 12.30
C PRO A 275 6.29 13.35 11.95
N TRP A 276 6.95 12.81 12.98
CA TRP A 276 7.99 11.79 12.81
C TRP A 276 7.45 10.46 12.25
N MET A 277 6.19 10.15 12.57
CA MET A 277 5.48 8.93 12.14
C MET A 277 6.15 7.61 12.55
N ASN A 278 6.89 7.57 13.67
CA ASN A 278 7.49 6.34 14.21
C ASN A 278 6.75 5.75 15.42
N ASP A 279 5.94 6.57 16.10
CA ASP A 279 5.24 6.14 17.31
C ASP A 279 3.88 5.55 16.97
N THR A 280 3.55 4.44 17.64
CA THR A 280 2.23 3.82 17.56
C THR A 280 1.12 4.78 17.95
N LEU A 281 0.18 5.00 17.02
CA LEU A 281 -1.00 5.82 17.27
C LEU A 281 -1.96 5.09 18.21
N THR A 282 -2.30 5.68 19.36
CA THR A 282 -3.27 5.09 20.30
C THR A 282 -4.67 5.05 19.69
N GLY A 283 -5.38 3.91 19.82
CA GLY A 283 -6.72 3.69 19.24
C GLY A 283 -7.51 2.57 19.91
N MET A 284 -8.64 2.17 19.30
CA MET A 284 -9.61 1.22 19.89
C MET A 284 -9.05 -0.16 20.27
N MET A 285 -7.98 -0.58 19.59
CA MET A 285 -7.29 -1.86 19.76
C MET A 285 -6.07 -1.76 20.69
N THR A 286 -5.70 -0.56 21.15
CA THR A 286 -4.54 -0.39 22.05
C THR A 286 -4.79 -1.10 23.37
N GLY A 287 -3.92 -2.06 23.72
CA GLY A 287 -4.01 -2.85 24.95
C GLY A 287 -5.15 -3.87 24.99
N LYS A 288 -5.90 -4.05 23.90
CA LYS A 288 -6.86 -5.14 23.76
C LYS A 288 -6.20 -6.24 22.93
N PHE A 289 -5.96 -7.36 23.61
CA PHE A 289 -5.97 -8.75 23.11
C PHE A 289 -4.71 -9.56 23.44
N SER A 290 -4.77 -10.25 24.58
CA SER A 290 -4.26 -11.61 24.70
C SER A 290 -5.27 -12.57 24.06
N LYS A 291 -4.86 -13.35 23.06
CA LYS A 291 -5.38 -14.62 22.46
C LYS A 291 -6.84 -15.14 22.60
N ASP A 292 -7.71 -14.60 23.45
CA ASP A 292 -9.00 -15.21 23.84
C ASP A 292 -10.25 -14.44 23.39
N ALA A 293 -10.15 -13.43 22.52
CA ALA A 293 -11.30 -12.59 22.16
C ALA A 293 -12.21 -13.15 21.05
N HIS A 294 -12.14 -14.44 20.78
CA HIS A 294 -13.13 -15.17 19.99
C HIS A 294 -13.84 -16.18 20.89
N GLN A 295 -14.78 -15.68 21.70
CA GLN A 295 -15.93 -16.44 22.23
C GLN A 295 -17.21 -15.67 21.94
#